data_AF-A0A1Z9WFJ4-F1
#
_entry.id   AF-A0A1Z9WFJ4-F1
#
_cell.length_a   1.000
_cell.length_b   1.000
_cell.length_c   1.000
_cell.angle_alpha   90.00
_cell.angle_beta   90.00
_cell.angle_gamma   90.00
#
_symmetry.space_group_name_H-M   'P 1'
#
loop_
_entity.id
_entity.type
_entity.pdbx_description
1 polymer ?
#
loop_
_entity_poly.entity_id
_entity_poly.type
_entity_poly.pdbx_seq_one_letter_code
_entity_poly.pdbx_strand_id
1 'polypeptide(L)' 'MQDTGSYARFKTGKMTQDKRVIQEALSARSAIDGAGVRLKRVYGGRDLDRFDPFLMLDEFGSFDVANYHSRKLV' A
#
# COMPACT_ATOMS: atom_id res chain seq x y z
N MET A 1 11.55 -6.30 53.61
CA MET A 1 11.84 -5.99 52.21
C MET A 1 11.06 -6.96 51.34
N GLN A 2 9.89 -6.53 50.88
CA GLN A 2 9.04 -7.28 49.95
C GLN A 2 8.92 -6.39 48.71
N ASP A 3 9.47 -6.83 47.58
CA ASP A 3 9.01 -6.37 46.28
C ASP A 3 9.23 -7.48 45.25
N THR A 4 8.29 -8.42 45.20
CA THR A 4 8.20 -9.39 44.11
C THR A 4 7.05 -8.95 43.22
N GLY A 5 7.38 -8.15 42.21
CA GLY A 5 6.47 -7.64 41.20
C GLY A 5 5.60 -8.74 40.62
N SER A 6 4.29 -8.62 40.81
CA SER A 6 3.30 -9.53 40.26
C SER A 6 3.16 -9.25 38.76
N TYR A 7 3.88 -9.99 37.93
CA TYR A 7 3.59 -10.05 36.50
C TYR A 7 2.15 -10.54 36.32
N ALA A 8 1.31 -9.67 35.77
CA ALA A 8 -0.10 -9.91 35.56
C ALA A 8 -0.27 -11.21 34.76
N ARG A 9 -0.97 -12.18 35.37
CA ARG A 9 -1.32 -13.45 34.73
C ARG A 9 -2.33 -13.16 33.63
N PHE A 10 -1.86 -12.96 32.40
CA PHE A 10 -2.74 -12.91 31.23
C PHE A 10 -3.51 -14.23 31.16
N LYS A 11 -4.83 -14.15 31.24
CA LYS A 11 -5.71 -15.29 31.00
C LYS A 11 -5.52 -15.69 29.54
N THR A 12 -5.02 -16.89 29.28
CA THR A 12 -5.04 -17.51 27.94
C THR A 12 -6.50 -17.68 27.52
N GLY A 13 -7.07 -16.64 26.91
CA GLY A 13 -8.20 -16.79 26.02
C GLY A 13 -7.71 -17.47 24.74
N LYS A 14 -8.52 -18.35 24.15
CA LYS A 14 -8.23 -18.91 22.83
C LYS A 14 -7.95 -17.76 21.86
N MET A 15 -6.75 -17.71 21.31
CA MET A 15 -6.43 -16.85 20.17
C MET A 15 -7.09 -17.44 18.93
N THR A 16 -8.35 -17.10 18.69
CA THR A 16 -8.98 -17.34 17.39
C THR A 16 -8.33 -16.39 16.40
N GLN A 17 -7.49 -16.94 15.51
CA GLN A 17 -6.92 -16.16 14.42
C GLN A 17 -8.03 -15.93 13.39
N ASP A 18 -8.76 -14.84 13.56
CA ASP A 18 -9.82 -14.45 12.64
C ASP A 18 -9.19 -14.13 11.27
N LYS A 19 -9.45 -15.01 10.30
CA LYS A 19 -8.94 -14.88 8.94
C LYS A 19 -9.68 -13.74 8.26
N ARG A 20 -8.94 -12.73 7.80
CA ARG A 20 -9.51 -11.64 7.00
C ARG A 20 -10.10 -12.19 5.70
N VAL A 21 -11.32 -11.75 5.38
CA VAL A 21 -11.98 -12.02 4.09
C VAL A 21 -11.72 -10.86 3.13
N ILE A 22 -11.55 -11.18 1.85
CA ILE A 22 -11.41 -10.15 0.81
C ILE A 22 -12.79 -9.52 0.61
N GLN A 23 -12.88 -8.21 0.81
CA GLN A 23 -14.12 -7.46 0.59
C GLN A 23 -14.28 -7.03 -0.87
N GLU A 24 -13.18 -6.64 -1.52
CA GLU A 24 -13.18 -6.20 -2.91
C GLU A 24 -11.80 -6.43 -3.55
N ALA A 25 -11.79 -6.70 -4.87
CA ALA A 25 -10.59 -6.73 -5.68
C ALA A 25 -10.65 -5.61 -6.73
N LEU A 26 -9.75 -4.63 -6.62
CA LEU A 26 -9.69 -3.49 -7.52
C LEU A 26 -8.73 -3.75 -8.68
N SER A 27 -9.16 -3.41 -9.89
CA SER A 27 -8.31 -3.46 -11.08
C SER A 27 -7.63 -2.11 -11.32
N ALA A 28 -6.33 -2.15 -11.60
CA ALA A 28 -5.56 -0.95 -11.91
C ALA A 28 -6.00 -0.33 -13.26
N ARG A 29 -5.95 0.99 -13.36
CA ARG A 29 -6.30 1.77 -14.56
C ARG A 29 -5.08 2.51 -15.09
N SER A 30 -4.95 2.65 -16.41
CA SER A 30 -3.89 3.45 -17.02
C SER A 30 -3.98 4.90 -16.55
N ALA A 31 -2.86 5.45 -16.12
CA ALA A 31 -2.73 6.85 -15.73
C ALA A 31 -1.41 7.44 -16.26
N ILE A 32 -1.33 8.76 -16.20
CA ILE A 32 -0.15 9.54 -16.55
C ILE A 32 0.22 10.41 -15.36
N ASP A 33 1.50 10.45 -15.03
CA ASP A 33 2.04 11.30 -13.97
C ASP A 33 3.28 12.07 -14.45
N GLY A 34 3.60 13.17 -13.78
CA GLY A 34 4.76 14.02 -14.04
C GLY A 34 5.01 14.31 -15.52
N ALA A 35 6.24 14.05 -15.99
CA ALA A 35 6.72 14.30 -17.35
C ALA A 35 6.21 13.27 -18.40
N GLY A 36 4.95 12.83 -18.29
CA GLY A 36 4.35 11.88 -19.22
C GLY A 36 4.61 10.42 -18.88
N VAL A 37 5.00 10.11 -17.64
CA VAL A 37 5.24 8.74 -17.19
C VAL A 37 3.93 7.97 -17.21
N ARG A 38 3.90 6.86 -17.94
CA ARG A 38 2.77 5.95 -17.98
C ARG A 38 2.89 4.95 -16.84
N LEU A 39 1.83 4.84 -16.06
CA LEU A 39 1.73 3.92 -14.93
C LEU A 39 0.33 3.31 -14.86
N LYS A 40 0.14 2.35 -13.95
CA LYS A 40 -1.20 1.88 -13.60
C LYS A 40 -1.54 2.30 -12.16
N ARG A 41 -2.66 3.00 -11.98
CA ARG A 41 -3.15 3.44 -10.68
C ARG A 41 -4.28 2.54 -10.21
N VAL A 42 -4.16 1.98 -9.01
CA VAL A 42 -5.22 1.15 -8.38
C VAL A 42 -6.19 2.05 -7.60
N TYR A 43 -5.65 2.94 -6.76
CA TYR A 43 -6.42 3.98 -6.05
C TYR A 43 -5.58 5.24 -5.88
N GLY A 44 -6.26 6.39 -5.75
CA GLY A 44 -5.65 7.69 -5.57
C GLY A 44 -6.55 8.82 -6.09
N GLY A 45 -6.67 9.90 -5.31
CA GLY A 45 -7.47 11.07 -5.64
C GLY A 45 -8.93 11.00 -5.14
N ARG A 46 -9.74 10.10 -5.70
CA ARG A 46 -11.14 9.89 -5.26
C ARG A 46 -11.20 8.82 -4.16
N ASP A 47 -12.13 8.98 -3.22
CA ASP A 47 -12.41 8.02 -2.14
C ASP A 47 -11.23 7.74 -1.19
N LEU A 48 -10.44 8.78 -0.87
CA LEU A 48 -9.27 8.70 0.01
C LEU A 48 -9.60 8.16 1.40
N ASP A 49 -10.77 8.49 1.94
CA ASP A 49 -11.23 8.05 3.27
C ASP A 49 -11.31 6.52 3.38
N ARG A 50 -11.46 5.81 2.25
CA ARG A 50 -11.59 4.34 2.23
C ARG A 50 -10.24 3.62 2.36
N PHE A 51 -9.15 4.33 2.07
CA PHE A 51 -7.80 3.75 2.07
C PHE A 51 -6.88 4.35 3.12
N ASP A 52 -7.34 5.33 3.91
CA ASP A 52 -6.63 5.88 5.07
C ASP A 52 -6.02 4.76 5.93
N PRO A 53 -4.69 4.76 6.20
CA PRO A 53 -3.70 5.84 6.04
C PRO A 53 -2.99 5.93 4.68
N PHE A 54 -3.40 5.14 3.70
CA PHE A 54 -2.78 5.07 2.39
C PHE A 54 -3.53 5.94 1.39
N LEU A 55 -2.83 6.91 0.82
CA LEU A 55 -3.45 7.88 -0.09
C LEU A 55 -3.51 7.38 -1.54
N MET A 56 -2.53 6.59 -1.99
CA MET A 56 -2.44 6.13 -3.38
C MET A 56 -1.69 4.79 -3.49
N LEU A 57 -1.99 4.02 -4.54
CA LEU A 57 -1.22 2.84 -4.95
C LEU A 57 -1.04 2.84 -6.47
N ASP A 58 0.23 2.95 -6.89
CA ASP A 58 0.65 2.95 -8.28
C ASP A 58 1.58 1.77 -8.56
N GLU A 59 1.38 1.11 -9.69
CA GLU A 59 2.29 0.12 -10.27
C GLU A 59 3.11 0.80 -11.36
N PHE A 60 4.44 0.75 -11.18
CA PHE A 60 5.42 1.20 -12.17
C PHE A 60 6.03 -0.01 -12.89
N GLY A 61 5.93 -0.05 -14.22
CA GLY A 61 6.49 -1.10 -15.09
C GLY A 61 5.85 -1.02 -16.49
N SER A 62 6.60 -0.93 -17.59
CA SER A 62 7.56 -1.92 -18.07
C SER A 62 8.99 -1.40 -18.25
N PHE A 63 9.95 -2.29 -18.02
CA PHE A 63 11.40 -2.21 -18.20
C PHE A 63 11.87 -1.95 -19.65
N ASP A 64 11.37 -0.93 -20.33
CA ASP A 64 12.06 -0.41 -21.50
C ASP A 64 12.89 0.82 -21.09
N VAL A 65 14.18 0.58 -20.85
CA VAL A 65 15.19 1.63 -20.69
C VAL A 65 15.19 2.61 -21.87
N ALA A 66 14.68 2.23 -23.05
CA ALA A 66 14.56 3.13 -24.20
C ALA A 66 13.53 4.25 -23.99
N ASN A 67 12.59 4.14 -23.04
CA ASN A 67 11.68 5.23 -22.67
C ASN A 67 12.31 6.29 -21.76
N TYR A 68 13.55 6.08 -21.29
CA TYR A 68 14.31 7.06 -20.49
C TYR A 68 15.20 7.98 -21.33
N HIS A 69 15.26 7.83 -22.66
CA HIS A 69 16.08 8.70 -23.49
C HIS A 69 15.39 10.05 -23.75
N SER A 70 15.54 10.95 -22.78
CA SER A 70 15.55 12.38 -23.08
C SER A 70 16.68 12.64 -24.10
N ARG A 71 16.25 12.98 -25.32
CA ARG A 71 17.08 13.34 -26.46
C ARG A 71 17.86 14.61 -26.11
N LYS A 72 19.19 14.50 -26.16
CA LYS A 72 20.19 15.50 -26.58
C LYS A 72 19.92 16.94 -26.13
N LEU A 73 20.54 17.34 -25.01
CA LEU A 73 20.86 18.74 -24.81
C LEU A 73 21.83 19.18 -25.92
N VAL A 74 21.48 20.34 -26.48
CA VAL A 74 22.20 21.13 -27.48
C VAL A 74 23.58 21.50 -26.95
#